data_AF-X0YUR9-F1
#
_entry.id   AF-X0YUR9-F1
#
_cell.length_a   1.000
_cell.length_b   1.000
_cell.length_c   1.000
_cell.angle_alpha   90.00
_cell.angle_beta   90.00
_cell.angle_gamma   90.00
#
_symmetry.space_group_name_H-M   'P 1'
#
loop_
_entity.id
_entity.type
_entity.pdbx_description
1 polymer ?
#
loop_
_entity_poly.entity_id
_entity_poly.type
_entity_poly.pdbx_seq_one_letter_code
_entity_poly.pdbx_strand_id
1 'polypeptide(L)' 'PQALRQARERGSSADAEVARLLIHGILHLLGYDHAEPEEERRMRAREEELLEAAP' A
#
# COMPACT_ATOMS: atom_id res chain seq x y z
N PRO A 1 -14.42 9.50 2.45
CA PRO A 1 -12.99 9.44 2.03
C PRO A 1 -12.62 8.01 1.61
N GLN A 2 -11.70 7.83 0.66
CA GLN A 2 -11.31 6.50 0.13
C GLN A 2 -10.72 5.59 1.21
N ALA A 3 -9.77 6.08 2.00
CA ALA A 3 -9.13 5.32 3.08
C ALA A 3 -10.14 4.77 4.10
N LEU A 4 -11.16 5.56 4.50
CA LEU A 4 -12.20 5.09 5.41
C LEU A 4 -13.07 3.97 4.83
N ARG A 5 -13.29 3.96 3.51
CA ARG A 5 -14.05 2.89 2.85
C ARG A 5 -13.23 1.61 2.81
N GLN A 6 -11.99 1.70 2.31
CA GLN A 6 -11.08 0.56 2.20
C GLN A 6 -10.73 -0.02 3.57
N ALA A 7 -10.54 0.82 4.59
CA ALA A 7 -10.32 0.37 5.97
C ALA A 7 -11.49 -0.50 6.48
N ARG A 8 -12.74 -0.11 6.21
CA ARG A 8 -13.93 -0.90 6.57
C ARG A 8 -14.01 -2.21 5.81
N GLU A 9 -13.70 -2.20 4.52
CA GLU A 9 -13.71 -3.40 3.67
C GLU A 9 -12.62 -4.41 4.05
N ARG A 10 -11.45 -3.92 4.48
CA ARG A 10 -10.29 -4.72 4.87
C ARG A 10 -10.26 -5.08 6.36
N GLY A 11 -11.11 -4.46 7.17
CA GLY A 11 -11.08 -4.62 8.64
C GLY A 11 -9.85 -3.99 9.30
N SER A 12 -9.26 -2.96 8.68
CA SER A 12 -8.10 -2.21 9.18
C SER A 12 -8.52 -0.86 9.78
N SER A 13 -7.59 -0.18 10.47
CA SER A 13 -7.81 1.19 10.91
C SER A 13 -7.69 2.18 9.74
N ALA A 14 -8.32 3.35 9.87
CA ALA A 14 -8.19 4.42 8.89
C ALA A 14 -6.73 4.85 8.70
N ASP A 15 -5.96 4.91 9.79
CA ASP A 15 -4.56 5.31 9.79
C ASP A 15 -3.69 4.28 9.06
N ALA A 16 -3.94 2.98 9.27
CA ALA A 16 -3.24 1.92 8.55
C ALA A 16 -3.50 1.98 7.03
N GLU A 17 -4.73 2.28 6.63
CA GLU A 17 -5.06 2.44 5.21
C GLU A 17 -4.43 3.71 4.61
N VAL A 18 -4.36 4.80 5.37
CA VAL A 18 -3.64 6.01 4.95
C VAL A 18 -2.15 5.72 4.78
N ALA A 19 -1.52 5.03 5.74
CA ALA A 19 -0.11 4.63 5.64
C ALA A 19 0.14 3.78 4.39
N ARG A 20 -0.74 2.80 4.13
CA ARG A 20 -0.66 1.95 2.93
C ARG A 20 -0.80 2.76 1.64
N LEU A 21 -1.75 3.69 1.56
CA LEU A 21 -1.92 4.56 0.38
C LEU A 21 -0.72 5.50 0.17
N LEU A 22 -0.11 6.00 1.25
CA LEU A 22 1.10 6.81 1.18
C LEU A 22 2.29 6.00 0.66
N ILE A 23 2.53 4.81 1.23
CA ILE A 23 3.58 3.89 0.78
C ILE A 23 3.36 3.53 -0.70
N HIS A 24 2.14 3.15 -1.07
CA HIS A 24 1.76 2.84 -2.45
C HIS A 24 2.08 3.99 -3.41
N GLY A 25 1.65 5.21 -3.06
CA GLY A 25 1.92 6.40 -3.86
C GLY A 25 3.43 6.71 -4.00
N ILE A 26 4.19 6.58 -2.92
CA ILE A 26 5.65 6.77 -2.94
C ILE A 26 6.33 5.71 -3.81
N LEU A 27 5.92 4.45 -3.74
CA LEU A 27 6.48 3.38 -4.56
C LEU A 27 6.25 3.64 -6.05
N HIS A 28 5.06 4.10 -6.43
CA HIS A 28 4.79 4.56 -7.80
C HIS A 28 5.73 5.70 -8.23
N LEU A 29 5.97 6.70 -7.37
CA LEU A 29 6.92 7.78 -7.65
C LEU A 29 8.37 7.29 -7.79
N LEU A 30 8.73 6.17 -7.17
CA LEU A 30 10.03 5.52 -7.28
C LEU A 30 10.12 4.53 -8.45
N GLY A 31 9.08 4.42 -9.27
CA GLY A 31 9.05 3.57 -10.47
C GLY A 31 8.67 2.11 -10.22
N TYR A 32 8.09 1.79 -9.06
CA TYR A 32 7.36 0.53 -8.91
C TYR A 32 6.02 0.65 -9.63
N ASP A 33 5.57 -0.44 -10.24
CA ASP A 33 4.26 -0.53 -10.87
C ASP A 33 3.64 -1.89 -10.51
N HIS A 34 2.37 -2.08 -10.85
CA HIS A 34 1.63 -3.32 -10.66
C HIS A 34 0.75 -3.64 -11.88
N ALA A 35 1.20 -3.26 -13.09
CA ALA A 35 0.49 -3.56 -14.33
C ALA A 35 0.67 -5.03 -14.75
N GLU A 36 1.88 -5.57 -14.58
CA GLU A 36 2.19 -6.98 -14.85
C GLU A 36 2.25 -7.81 -13.56
N PRO A 37 1.93 -9.12 -13.60
CA PRO A 37 1.93 -9.98 -12.41
C PRO A 37 3.27 -10.02 -11.65
N GLU A 38 4.40 -9.88 -12.35
CA GLU A 38 5.72 -9.85 -11.71
C GLU A 38 6.00 -8.52 -11.01
N GLU A 39 5.61 -7.41 -11.63
CA GLU A 39 5.72 -6.08 -11.05
C GLU A 39 4.83 -5.95 -9.82
N GLU A 40 3.59 -6.44 -9.91
CA GLU A 40 2.66 -6.47 -8.79
C GLU A 40 3.22 -7.26 -7.61
N ARG A 41 3.80 -8.45 -7.85
CA ARG A 41 4.45 -9.24 -6.79
C ARG A 41 5.58 -8.47 -6.11
N ARG A 42 6.44 -7.81 -6.90
CA ARG A 42 7.56 -7.02 -6.37
C ARG A 42 7.08 -5.80 -5.58
N MET A 43 6.09 -5.09 -6.08
CA MET A 43 5.54 -3.91 -5.44
C MET A 43 4.81 -4.28 -4.14
N ARG A 44 3.98 -5.32 -4.14
CA ARG A 44 3.28 -5.79 -2.93
C ARG A 44 4.24 -6.24 -1.83
N ALA A 45 5.28 -7.01 -2.18
CA ALA A 45 6.30 -7.41 -1.22
C ALA A 45 6.98 -6.19 -0.58
N ARG A 46 7.25 -5.14 -1.37
CA ARG A 46 7.84 -3.90 -0.87
C ARG A 46 6.87 -3.08 -0.02
N GLU A 47 5.58 -3.04 -0.37
CA GLU A 47 4.55 -2.42 0.46
C GLU A 47 4.45 -3.07 1.83
N GLU A 48 4.44 -4.41 1.89
CA GLU A 48 4.34 -5.18 3.13
C GLU A 48 5.56 -4.93 4.03
N GLU A 49 6.77 -5.02 3.48
CA GLU A 49 8.01 -4.72 4.21
C GLU A 49 8.01 -3.31 4.83
N LEU A 50 7.55 -2.31 4.06
CA LEU A 50 7.50 -0.92 4.54
C LEU A 50 6.39 -0.67 5.55
N LEU A 51 5.27 -1.39 5.45
CA LEU A 51 4.18 -1.32 6.42
C LEU A 51 4.57 -1.94 7.76
N GLU A 52 5.32 -3.04 7.75
CA GLU A 52 5.86 -3.66 8.98
C GLU A 52 6.93 -2.80 9.65
N ALA A 53 7.72 -2.07 8.86
CA ALA A 53 8.72 -1.13 9.36
C ALA A 53 8.14 0.23 9.79
N ALA A 54 6.90 0.54 9.41
CA ALA A 54 6.23 1.76 9.81
C ALA A 54 5.83 1.70 11.30
N PRO A 55 6.08 2.77 12.08
CA PRO A 55 5.81 2.81 13.51
C PRO A 55 4.31 2.82 13.86
#